data_AF-A0AAV8Z0V3-F1
#
_entry.id   AF-A0AAV8Z0V3-F1
#
_cell.length_a   1.000
_cell.length_b   1.000
_cell.length_c   1.000
_cell.angle_alpha   90.00
_cell.angle_beta   90.00
_cell.angle_gamma   90.00
#
_symmetry.space_group_name_H-M   'P 1'
#
loop_
_entity.id
_entity.type
_entity.pdbx_description
1 polymer ?
#
loop_
_entity_poly.entity_id
_entity_poly.type
_entity_poly.pdbx_seq_one_letter_code
_entity_poly.pdbx_strand_id
1 'polypeptide(L)'
;MPLCGPKLSLCGLIISVWGIVQLSLMGIFYYIGSLALAEDLPEIDIDLPLKEFYAEVDRGFQQNAINCWIAALLYLITLAVSAHQFWANIRSPLSL
;
A
#
# COMPACT_ATOMS: atom_id res chain seq x y z
N MET A 1 4.51 2.10 27.47
CA MET A 1 4.28 3.56 27.45
C MET A 1 3.43 3.90 26.24
N PRO A 2 2.26 4.53 26.41
CA PRO A 2 1.45 4.94 25.27
C PRO A 2 2.16 6.08 24.53
N LEU A 3 2.65 5.80 23.33
CA LEU A 3 3.50 6.74 22.57
C LEU A 3 2.70 7.77 21.77
N CYS A 4 1.40 7.54 21.55
CA CYS A 4 0.50 8.41 20.79
C CYS A 4 -0.84 8.59 21.52
N GLY A 5 -1.32 9.84 21.57
CA GLY A 5 -2.62 10.17 22.15
C GLY A 5 -3.80 9.56 21.36
N PRO A 6 -4.97 9.37 22.00
CA PRO A 6 -6.10 8.62 21.46
C PRO A 6 -6.63 9.15 20.10
N LYS A 7 -6.52 10.46 19.85
CA LYS A 7 -6.94 11.09 18.59
C LYS A 7 -6.01 10.76 17.41
N LEU A 8 -4.70 10.64 17.65
CA LEU A 8 -3.70 10.35 16.62
C LEU A 8 -3.75 8.87 16.21
N SER A 9 -4.03 7.97 17.17
CA SER A 9 -4.20 6.55 16.89
C SER A 9 -5.43 6.25 16.04
N LEU A 10 -6.54 7.00 16.22
CA LEU A 10 -7.74 6.87 15.39
C LEU A 10 -7.47 7.29 13.93
N CYS A 11 -6.76 8.41 13.75
CA CYS A 11 -6.38 8.89 12.41
C CYS A 11 -5.48 7.86 11.69
N GLY A 12 -4.49 7.31 12.39
CA GLY A 12 -3.62 6.26 11.86
C GLY A 12 -4.39 5.01 11.41
N LEU A 13 -5.39 4.57 12.19
CA LEU A 13 -6.23 3.43 11.81
C LEU A 13 -7.02 3.69 10.52
N ILE A 14 -7.65 4.86 10.39
CA ILE A 14 -8.47 5.20 9.21
C ILE A 14 -7.60 5.28 7.95
N ILE A 15 -6.45 5.96 8.03
CA ILE A 15 -5.51 6.08 6.90
C ILE A 15 -4.93 4.72 6.53
N SER A 16 -4.58 3.88 7.52
CA SER A 16 -4.09 2.53 7.25
C SER A 16 -5.13 1.65 6.57
N VAL A 17 -6.39 1.66 7.02
CA VAL A 17 -7.46 0.89 6.35
C VAL A 17 -7.65 1.37 4.91
N TRP A 18 -7.71 2.69 4.70
CA TRP A 18 -7.83 3.28 3.37
C TRP A 18 -6.66 2.88 2.46
N GLY A 19 -5.43 3.01 2.94
CA GLY A 19 -4.22 2.65 2.20
C GLY A 19 -4.17 1.17 1.83
N ILE A 20 -4.56 0.28 2.73
CA ILE A 20 -4.61 -1.18 2.44
C ILE A 20 -5.59 -1.46 1.30
N VAL A 21 -6.81 -0.91 1.35
CA VAL A 21 -7.83 -1.14 0.31
C VAL A 21 -7.36 -0.63 -1.04
N GLN A 22 -6.87 0.60 -1.10
CA GLN A 22 -6.43 1.23 -2.35
C GLN A 22 -5.20 0.52 -2.96
N LEU A 23 -4.18 0.21 -2.15
CA LEU A 23 -2.96 -0.45 -2.63
C LEU A 23 -3.19 -1.91 -3.02
N SER A 24 -4.07 -2.62 -2.33
CA SER A 24 -4.41 -4.01 -2.68
C SER A 24 -5.16 -4.07 -4.01
N LEU A 25 -6.12 -3.15 -4.24
CA LEU A 25 -6.82 -3.05 -5.52
C LEU A 25 -5.86 -2.67 -6.66
N MET A 26 -4.98 -1.69 -6.46
CA MET A 26 -3.95 -1.35 -7.46
C MET A 26 -3.01 -2.53 -7.73
N GLY A 27 -2.57 -3.25 -6.69
CA GLY A 27 -1.72 -4.44 -6.85
C GLY A 27 -2.37 -5.52 -7.71
N ILE A 28 -3.68 -5.76 -7.55
CA ILE A 28 -4.44 -6.69 -8.40
C ILE A 28 -4.53 -6.17 -9.84
N PHE A 29 -4.82 -4.88 -10.03
CA PHE A 29 -4.92 -4.29 -11.37
C PHE A 29 -3.58 -4.27 -12.12
N TYR A 30 -2.46 -4.09 -11.42
CA TYR A 30 -1.13 -4.25 -12.01
C TYR A 30 -0.83 -5.71 -12.34
N TYR A 31 -1.24 -6.67 -11.50
CA TYR A 31 -1.00 -8.10 -11.74
C TYR A 31 -1.73 -8.63 -12.98
N ILE A 32 -2.93 -8.11 -13.27
CA ILE A 32 -3.69 -8.46 -14.49
C ILE A 32 -3.25 -7.69 -15.74
N GLY A 33 -2.29 -6.76 -15.63
CA GLY A 33 -1.83 -5.94 -16.76
C GLY A 33 -2.89 -4.97 -17.29
N SER A 34 -3.63 -4.30 -16.41
CA SER A 34 -4.69 -3.36 -16.83
C SER A 34 -4.12 -2.16 -17.58
N LEU A 35 -4.63 -1.92 -18.80
CA LEU A 35 -4.25 -0.75 -19.63
C LEU A 35 -4.55 0.59 -18.96
N ALA A 36 -5.49 0.63 -18.02
CA ALA A 36 -5.82 1.85 -17.28
C ALA A 36 -4.66 2.37 -16.40
N LEU A 37 -3.67 1.52 -16.12
CA LEU A 37 -2.52 1.81 -15.28
C LEU A 37 -1.20 1.82 -16.06
N ALA A 38 -1.30 1.78 -17.40
CA ALA A 38 -0.14 1.82 -18.29
C ALA A 38 0.65 3.13 -18.19
N GLU A 39 0.00 4.24 -17.79
CA GLU A 39 0.63 5.55 -17.61
C GLU A 39 1.53 5.62 -16.38
N ASP A 40 1.30 4.76 -15.38
CA ASP A 40 2.10 4.69 -14.16
C ASP A 40 3.36 3.80 -14.31
N LEU A 41 3.57 3.21 -15.48
CA LEU A 41 4.77 2.41 -15.74
C LEU A 41 6.01 3.31 -15.87
N PRO A 42 7.20 2.79 -15.52
CA PRO A 42 8.45 3.50 -15.79
C PRO A 42 8.58 3.82 -17.28
N GLU A 43 9.27 4.90 -17.62
CA GLU A 43 9.44 5.33 -19.01
C GLU A 43 10.08 4.21 -19.85
N ILE A 44 9.32 3.72 -20.84
CA ILE A 44 9.72 2.62 -21.72
C ILE A 44 10.20 3.23 -23.04
N ASP A 45 11.34 2.76 -23.50
CA ASP A 45 11.88 3.17 -24.79
C ASP A 45 10.98 2.64 -25.94
N ILE A 46 10.43 3.57 -26.71
CA ILE A 46 9.53 3.31 -27.83
C ILE A 46 10.28 2.88 -29.10
N ASP A 47 11.61 3.04 -29.14
CA ASP A 47 12.44 2.62 -30.28
C ASP A 47 12.80 1.12 -30.25
N LEU A 48 12.34 0.38 -29.22
CA LEU A 48 12.55 -1.06 -29.10
C LEU A 48 11.74 -1.86 -30.13
N PRO A 49 12.26 -3.02 -30.58
CA PRO A 49 11.46 -3.93 -31.40
C PRO A 49 10.24 -4.41 -30.61
N LEU A 50 9.11 -4.56 -31.31
CA LEU A 50 7.77 -4.79 -30.73
C LEU A 50 7.74 -5.86 -29.61
N LYS A 51 8.50 -6.94 -29.77
CA LYS A 51 8.58 -8.04 -28.79
C LYS A 51 9.27 -7.62 -27.49
N GLU A 52 10.34 -6.83 -27.58
CA GLU A 52 11.09 -6.34 -26.43
C GLU A 52 10.29 -5.25 -25.71
N PHE A 53 9.58 -4.41 -26.46
CA PHE A 53 8.63 -3.44 -25.90
C PHE A 53 7.59 -4.12 -25.00
N TYR A 54 6.88 -5.15 -25.49
CA TYR A 54 5.88 -5.85 -24.66
C TYR A 54 6.50 -6.55 -23.44
N ALA A 55 7.72 -7.07 -23.55
CA ALA A 55 8.40 -7.69 -22.42
C ALA A 55 8.77 -6.67 -21.33
N GLU A 56 9.17 -5.46 -21.72
CA GLU A 56 9.51 -4.37 -20.81
C GLU A 56 8.24 -3.80 -20.13
N VAL A 57 7.15 -3.67 -20.89
CA VAL A 57 5.83 -3.31 -20.34
C VAL A 57 5.38 -4.31 -19.29
N ASP A 58 5.40 -5.60 -19.59
CA ASP A 58 4.98 -6.65 -18.64
C ASP A 58 5.85 -6.65 -17.38
N ARG A 59 7.16 -6.43 -17.54
CA ARG A 59 8.09 -6.26 -16.42
C ARG A 59 7.74 -5.06 -15.54
N GLY A 60 7.39 -3.92 -16.15
CA GLY A 60 6.94 -2.72 -15.45
C GLY A 60 5.67 -2.97 -14.62
N PHE A 61 4.68 -3.64 -15.19
CA PHE A 61 3.46 -4.05 -14.48
C PHE A 61 3.78 -4.95 -13.28
N GLN A 62 4.61 -5.98 -13.45
CA GLN A 62 4.98 -6.89 -12.35
C GLN A 62 5.76 -6.18 -11.24
N GLN A 63 6.68 -5.28 -11.60
CA GLN A 63 7.45 -4.53 -10.62
C GLN A 63 6.55 -3.60 -9.79
N ASN A 64 5.64 -2.88 -10.42
CA ASN A 64 4.68 -2.01 -9.73
C ASN A 64 3.70 -2.84 -8.87
N ALA A 65 3.23 -3.99 -9.35
CA ALA A 65 2.40 -4.90 -8.57
C ALA A 65 3.08 -5.32 -7.26
N ILE A 66 4.35 -5.74 -7.33
CA ILE A 66 5.13 -6.16 -6.16
C ILE A 66 5.32 -4.99 -5.19
N ASN A 67 5.63 -3.80 -5.70
CA ASN A 67 5.78 -2.61 -4.86
C ASN A 67 4.48 -2.25 -4.12
N CYS A 68 3.34 -2.29 -4.81
CA CYS A 68 2.03 -2.07 -4.20
C CYS A 68 1.70 -3.11 -3.12
N TRP A 69 2.04 -4.38 -3.35
CA TRP A 69 1.85 -5.46 -2.37
C TRP A 69 2.72 -5.27 -1.12
N ILE A 70 3.99 -4.88 -1.30
CA ILE A 70 4.89 -4.58 -0.18
C ILE A 70 4.35 -3.39 0.62
N ALA A 71 3.92 -2.32 -0.06
CA ALA A 71 3.34 -1.15 0.58
C ALA A 71 2.07 -1.52 1.37
N ALA A 72 1.16 -2.32 0.79
CA ALA A 72 -0.04 -2.81 1.48
C ALA A 72 0.31 -3.60 2.76
N LEU A 73 1.36 -4.44 2.70
CA LEU A 73 1.85 -5.17 3.87
C LEU A 73 2.38 -4.22 4.95
N LEU A 74 3.11 -3.17 4.58
CA LEU A 74 3.58 -2.15 5.53
C LEU A 74 2.41 -1.44 6.23
N TYR A 75 1.38 -1.04 5.47
CA TYR A 75 0.18 -0.45 6.06
C TYR A 75 -0.57 -1.42 6.98
N LEU A 76 -0.57 -2.72 6.69
CA LEU A 76 -1.14 -3.76 7.56
C LEU A 76 -0.36 -3.87 8.88
N ILE A 77 0.97 -3.80 8.84
CA ILE A 77 1.81 -3.78 10.05
C ILE A 77 1.53 -2.52 10.86
N THR A 78 1.47 -1.35 10.23
CA THR A 78 1.13 -0.09 10.90
C THR A 78 -0.25 -0.16 11.55
N LEU A 79 -1.24 -0.73 10.86
CA LEU A 79 -2.58 -0.96 11.40
C LEU A 79 -2.54 -1.84 12.66
N ALA A 80 -1.80 -2.95 12.62
CA ALA A 80 -1.67 -3.86 13.77
C ALA A 80 -1.02 -3.16 14.97
N VAL A 81 0.02 -2.38 14.74
CA VAL A 81 0.68 -1.59 15.80
C VAL A 81 -0.26 -0.52 16.35
N SER A 82 -0.93 0.25 15.50
CA SER A 82 -1.90 1.28 15.92
C SER A 82 -3.09 0.66 16.67
N ALA A 83 -3.59 -0.50 16.25
CA ALA A 83 -4.65 -1.23 16.93
C ALA A 83 -4.19 -1.73 18.31
N HIS A 84 -2.96 -2.24 18.41
CA HIS A 84 -2.38 -2.64 19.68
C HIS A 84 -2.20 -1.44 20.63
N GLN A 85 -1.74 -0.29 20.13
CA GLN A 85 -1.63 0.96 20.91
C GLN A 85 -3.02 1.47 21.34
N PHE A 86 -4.03 1.39 20.47
CA PHE A 86 -5.41 1.76 20.79
C PHE A 86 -6.01 0.89 21.90
N TRP A 87 -5.82 -0.43 21.80
CA TRP A 87 -6.29 -1.37 22.82
C TRP A 87 -5.59 -1.15 24.17
N ALA A 88 -4.28 -0.92 24.17
CA ALA A 88 -3.53 -0.58 25.37
C ALA A 88 -4.00 0.73 26.01
N ASN A 89 -4.34 1.75 25.20
CA ASN A 89 -4.89 3.04 25.66
C ASN A 89 -6.31 2.94 26.22
N ILE A 90 -7.17 2.09 25.65
CA ILE A 90 -8.52 1.83 26.21
C ILE A 90 -8.43 1.09 27.54
N ARG A 91 -7.47 0.17 27.67
CA ARG A 91 -7.34 -0.68 28.85
C ARG A 91 -6.65 0.00 30.03
N SER A 92 -5.96 1.13 29.83
CA SER A 92 -5.42 1.97 30.92
C SER A 92 -6.54 2.83 31.53
N PRO A 93 -7.13 2.46 32.68
CA PRO A 93 -8.21 3.21 33.32
C PRO A 93 -7.63 4.24 34.30
N LEU A 94 -6.61 5.00 33.91
CA LEU A 94 -5.96 5.93 34.84
C LEU A 94 -5.31 7.14 34.14
N SER A 95 -6.11 8.18 33.92
CA SER A 95 -5.72 9.56 34.23
C SER A 95 -7.00 10.38 34.44
N LEU A 96 -7.49 10.33 35.69
CA LEU A 96 -8.12 11.49 36.30
C LEU A 96 -7.10 12.63 36.37
#